data_AF-A0A0R3SGK9-F1
#
_entry.id   AF-A0A0R3SGK9-F1
#
_cell.length_a   1.000
_cell.length_b   1.000
_cell.length_c   1.000
_cell.angle_alpha   90.00
_cell.angle_beta   90.00
_cell.angle_gamma   90.00
#
_symmetry.space_group_name_H-M   'P 1'
#
loop_
_entity.id
_entity.type
_entity.pdbx_description
1 polymer ?
#
loop_
_entity_poly.entity_id
_entity_poly.type
_entity_poly.pdbx_seq_one_letter_code
_entity_poly.pdbx_strand_id
1 'polypeptide(L)'
;MFEDRNIENLDSNIIRHISRYLDVQDLENVHVAIPGWRETIEVQMKQRHIRKFTWLDEEMYKLLFRRKSYVGFANSDEMIEYYTTHRELLVPERPMESCGKLKILFLYHELDAENAEIWDDVFDMFDETPDLRWHLGKRIHQVRIISMNIPSMVFENITNESNMTYAAISRHTMQVKTFSEFYLSRIVPFDVLFYFVDYSKSVVDALKFLRRALTPRHTLIISVIRNSKDSTLMNMGYLNNLISIIGEFINRDLKNSQIKWRLWCMERDSNGRPNFREILEWFSARWNNN
;
A
#
# COMPACT_ATOMS: atom_id res chain seq x y z
N MET A 1 -29.20 50.50 -1.48
CA MET A 1 -29.81 49.28 -2.06
C MET A 1 -28.70 48.24 -2.09
N PHE A 2 -28.62 47.40 -1.07
CA PHE A 2 -27.68 46.28 -1.08
C PHE A 2 -28.36 45.18 -1.87
N GLU A 3 -27.85 44.88 -3.06
CA GLU A 3 -28.27 43.67 -3.77
C GLU A 3 -28.00 42.48 -2.83
N ASP A 4 -29.02 41.68 -2.57
CA ASP A 4 -28.94 40.46 -1.78
C ASP A 4 -27.90 39.54 -2.43
N ARG A 5 -26.70 39.55 -1.87
CA ARG A 5 -25.63 38.62 -2.27
C ARG A 5 -25.97 37.26 -1.69
N ASN A 6 -26.74 36.48 -2.45
CA ASN A 6 -27.00 35.10 -2.12
C ASN A 6 -25.75 34.25 -2.39
N ILE A 7 -25.28 33.54 -1.36
CA ILE A 7 -24.15 32.60 -1.44
C ILE A 7 -24.40 31.47 -2.47
N GLU A 8 -25.66 31.14 -2.73
CA GLU A 8 -26.03 30.13 -3.73
C GLU A 8 -25.63 30.53 -5.16
N ASN A 9 -25.49 31.82 -5.44
CA ASN A 9 -25.21 32.37 -6.77
C ASN A 9 -23.75 32.79 -6.97
N LEU A 10 -22.81 32.25 -6.19
CA LEU A 10 -21.38 32.53 -6.39
C LEU A 10 -20.87 31.92 -7.70
N ASP A 11 -19.92 32.61 -8.33
CA ASP A 11 -19.20 32.07 -9.49
C ASP A 11 -18.47 30.77 -9.12
N SER A 12 -18.48 29.82 -10.04
CA SER A 12 -17.85 28.49 -9.86
C SER A 12 -16.38 28.56 -9.46
N ASN A 13 -15.62 29.59 -9.87
CA ASN A 13 -14.23 29.76 -9.46
C ASN A 13 -14.10 30.19 -8.00
N ILE A 14 -15.03 31.00 -7.50
CA ILE A 14 -15.08 31.41 -6.10
C ILE A 14 -15.48 30.20 -5.23
N ILE A 15 -16.49 29.44 -5.65
CA ILE A 15 -16.91 28.20 -4.97
C ILE A 15 -15.72 27.22 -4.90
N ARG A 16 -15.02 27.02 -6.03
CA ARG A 16 -13.82 26.17 -6.09
C ARG A 16 -12.72 26.68 -5.18
N HIS A 17 -12.52 27.99 -5.10
CA HIS A 17 -11.52 28.59 -4.22
C HIS A 17 -11.85 28.35 -2.74
N ILE A 18 -13.09 28.60 -2.31
CA ILE A 18 -13.58 28.33 -0.95
C ILE A 18 -13.42 26.84 -0.63
N SER A 19 -13.84 25.97 -1.55
CA SER A 19 -13.78 24.51 -1.41
C SER A 19 -12.36 23.97 -1.24
N ARG A 20 -11.30 24.72 -1.58
CA ARG A 20 -9.92 24.33 -1.33
C ARG A 20 -9.51 24.44 0.15
N TYR A 21 -10.24 25.20 0.95
CA TYR A 21 -9.93 25.44 2.37
C TYR A 21 -10.73 24.57 3.34
N LEU A 22 -11.86 24.03 2.89
CA LEU A 22 -12.70 23.11 3.66
C LEU A 22 -12.00 21.74 3.78
N ASP A 23 -12.35 20.86 4.72
CA ASP A 23 -11.91 19.46 4.70
C ASP A 23 -12.92 18.55 3.95
N VAL A 24 -12.83 17.22 4.04
CA VAL A 24 -13.82 16.35 3.34
C VAL A 24 -15.18 16.38 4.03
N GLN A 25 -15.21 16.44 5.37
CA GLN A 25 -16.46 16.46 6.13
C GLN A 25 -17.18 17.80 5.94
N ASP A 26 -16.45 18.90 5.92
CA ASP A 26 -16.98 20.22 5.63
C ASP A 26 -17.53 20.30 4.21
N LEU A 27 -16.88 19.68 3.22
CA LEU A 27 -17.40 19.61 1.86
C LEU A 27 -18.71 18.80 1.79
N GLU A 28 -18.83 17.70 2.53
CA GLU A 28 -20.10 16.95 2.65
C GLU A 28 -21.20 17.82 3.26
N ASN A 29 -20.88 18.55 4.32
CA ASN A 29 -21.82 19.45 4.99
C ASN A 29 -22.28 20.58 4.06
N VAL A 30 -21.36 21.20 3.31
CA VAL A 30 -21.70 22.25 2.34
C VAL A 30 -22.47 21.67 1.15
N HIS A 31 -22.16 20.46 0.71
CA HIS A 31 -22.92 19.77 -0.34
C HIS A 31 -24.40 19.58 0.05
N VAL A 32 -24.67 19.23 1.31
CA VAL A 32 -26.03 19.08 1.83
C VAL A 32 -26.70 20.45 2.03
N ALA A 33 -25.97 21.42 2.56
CA ALA A 33 -26.51 22.74 2.90
C ALA A 33 -26.76 23.63 1.67
N ILE A 34 -25.99 23.48 0.60
CA ILE A 34 -26.05 24.32 -0.62
C ILE A 34 -26.10 23.42 -1.87
N PRO A 35 -27.26 22.84 -2.21
CA PRO A 35 -27.38 21.90 -3.33
C PRO A 35 -26.95 22.47 -4.68
N GLY A 36 -27.08 23.79 -4.88
CA GLY A 36 -26.64 24.47 -6.10
C GLY A 36 -25.12 24.39 -6.35
N TRP A 37 -24.33 24.08 -5.32
CA TRP A 37 -22.88 23.92 -5.42
C TRP A 37 -22.45 22.48 -5.72
N ARG A 38 -23.41 21.53 -5.81
CA ARG A 38 -23.15 20.09 -5.91
C ARG A 38 -22.08 19.74 -6.93
N GLU A 39 -22.23 20.15 -8.18
CA GLU A 39 -21.30 19.77 -9.25
C GLU A 39 -19.86 20.25 -8.95
N THR A 40 -19.70 21.46 -8.43
CA THR A 40 -18.37 22.02 -8.11
C THR A 40 -17.75 21.33 -6.88
N ILE A 41 -18.57 21.04 -5.87
CA ILE A 41 -18.13 20.33 -4.66
C ILE A 41 -17.80 18.87 -4.99
N GLU A 42 -18.61 18.18 -5.78
CA GLU A 42 -18.36 16.80 -6.21
C GLU A 42 -17.02 16.69 -6.94
N VAL A 43 -16.71 17.61 -7.85
CA VAL A 43 -15.39 17.66 -8.52
C VAL A 43 -14.26 17.86 -7.49
N GLN A 44 -14.42 18.73 -6.50
CA GLN A 44 -13.40 18.95 -5.46
C GLN A 44 -13.27 17.76 -4.51
N MET A 45 -14.38 17.14 -4.10
CA MET A 45 -14.40 15.94 -3.28
C MET A 45 -13.74 14.79 -4.02
N LYS A 46 -14.09 14.56 -5.30
CA LYS A 46 -13.45 13.58 -6.18
C LYS A 46 -11.96 13.85 -6.26
N GLN A 47 -11.50 15.05 -6.63
CA GLN A 47 -10.07 15.40 -6.68
C GLN A 47 -9.33 15.19 -5.34
N ARG A 48 -9.98 15.45 -4.22
CA ARG A 48 -9.42 15.18 -2.88
C ARG A 48 -9.37 13.69 -2.56
N HIS A 49 -10.34 12.92 -3.02
CA HIS A 49 -10.31 11.47 -2.93
C HIS A 49 -9.15 10.90 -3.75
N ILE A 50 -8.88 11.44 -4.96
CA ILE A 50 -7.69 11.11 -5.76
C ILE A 50 -6.39 11.39 -4.99
N ARG A 51 -6.31 12.54 -4.33
CA ARG A 51 -5.15 12.91 -3.49
C ARG A 51 -5.00 12.02 -2.25
N LYS A 52 -6.09 11.41 -1.79
CA LYS A 52 -6.13 10.42 -0.70
C LYS A 52 -5.85 8.99 -1.16
N PHE A 53 -5.63 8.70 -2.45
CA PHE A 53 -5.21 7.35 -2.84
C PHE A 53 -3.87 7.04 -2.20
N THR A 54 -3.92 6.23 -1.16
CA THR A 54 -2.75 5.73 -0.46
C THR A 54 -2.27 4.43 -1.08
N TRP A 55 -2.98 3.81 -2.02
CA TRP A 55 -2.54 2.53 -2.58
C TRP A 55 -2.93 2.34 -4.05
N LEU A 56 -2.21 1.44 -4.72
CA LEU A 56 -2.45 1.00 -6.10
C LEU A 56 -2.36 -0.52 -6.13
N ASP A 57 -3.33 -1.19 -6.74
CA ASP A 57 -3.24 -2.61 -7.01
C ASP A 57 -2.94 -2.89 -8.48
N GLU A 58 -2.88 -4.16 -8.86
CA GLU A 58 -2.55 -4.56 -10.22
C GLU A 58 -3.48 -3.94 -11.28
N GLU A 59 -4.80 -3.87 -11.01
CA GLU A 59 -5.76 -3.33 -11.97
C GLU A 59 -5.63 -1.81 -12.10
N MET A 60 -5.53 -1.08 -10.98
CA MET A 60 -5.30 0.36 -11.01
C MET A 60 -3.96 0.70 -11.68
N TYR A 61 -2.93 -0.10 -11.41
CA TYR A 61 -1.62 0.05 -12.06
C TYR A 61 -1.71 -0.16 -13.57
N LYS A 62 -2.48 -1.16 -14.03
CA LYS A 62 -2.71 -1.38 -15.47
C LYS A 62 -3.42 -0.17 -16.08
N LEU A 63 -4.45 0.38 -15.43
CA LEU A 63 -5.18 1.55 -15.93
C LEU A 63 -4.30 2.78 -16.05
N LEU A 64 -3.49 3.06 -15.02
CA LEU A 64 -2.65 4.25 -14.95
C LEU A 64 -1.43 4.20 -15.89
N PHE A 65 -0.77 3.04 -15.98
CA PHE A 65 0.59 2.96 -16.53
C PHE A 65 0.72 2.11 -17.80
N ARG A 66 -0.30 1.32 -18.19
CA ARG A 66 -0.26 0.63 -19.48
C ARG A 66 -0.83 1.51 -20.58
N ARG A 67 0.03 1.86 -21.54
CA ARG A 67 -0.29 2.54 -22.82
C ARG A 67 -1.36 1.88 -23.70
N LYS A 68 -1.94 0.75 -23.28
CA LYS A 68 -2.97 -0.02 -24.02
C LYS A 68 -4.15 -0.36 -23.11
N SER A 69 -4.62 0.57 -22.27
CA SER A 69 -5.96 0.41 -21.70
C SER A 69 -6.95 0.43 -22.87
N TYR A 70 -7.79 -0.59 -22.98
CA TYR A 70 -8.84 -0.65 -24.01
C TYR A 70 -9.89 0.44 -23.81
N VAL A 71 -9.95 1.00 -22.60
CA VAL A 71 -10.77 2.14 -22.23
C VAL A 71 -9.87 3.39 -22.29
N GLY A 72 -10.17 4.28 -23.23
CA GLY A 72 -9.61 5.62 -23.26
C GLY A 72 -10.39 6.48 -22.28
N PHE A 73 -9.75 6.93 -21.21
CA PHE A 73 -10.34 7.87 -20.27
C PHE A 73 -9.98 9.29 -20.68
N ALA A 74 -10.94 10.20 -20.63
CA ALA A 74 -10.70 11.61 -20.91
C ALA A 74 -9.86 12.29 -19.82
N ASN A 75 -9.90 11.77 -18.59
CA ASN A 75 -9.11 12.26 -17.45
C ASN A 75 -8.98 11.19 -16.34
N SER A 76 -8.22 11.52 -15.29
CA SER A 76 -8.02 10.67 -14.10
C SER A 76 -9.29 10.37 -13.34
N ASP A 77 -10.27 11.27 -13.39
CA ASP A 77 -11.49 11.20 -12.58
C ASP A 77 -12.41 10.13 -13.15
N GLU A 78 -12.58 10.09 -14.47
CA GLU A 78 -13.32 9.05 -15.19
C GLU A 78 -12.69 7.67 -14.98
N MET A 79 -11.36 7.57 -15.00
CA MET A 79 -10.65 6.32 -14.71
C MET A 79 -10.87 5.85 -13.28
N ILE A 80 -10.88 6.76 -12.30
CA ILE A 80 -11.11 6.42 -10.89
C ILE A 80 -12.56 6.05 -10.63
N GLU A 81 -13.51 6.76 -11.24
CA GLU A 81 -14.92 6.42 -11.19
C GLU A 81 -15.18 5.06 -11.83
N TYR A 82 -14.59 4.80 -13.01
CA TYR A 82 -14.62 3.50 -13.64
C TYR A 82 -14.05 2.42 -12.70
N TYR A 83 -12.87 2.66 -12.13
CA TYR A 83 -12.21 1.72 -11.25
C TYR A 83 -13.03 1.43 -9.99
N THR A 84 -13.54 2.45 -9.30
CA THR A 84 -14.35 2.30 -8.08
C THR A 84 -15.65 1.57 -8.37
N THR A 85 -16.40 2.01 -9.38
CA THR A 85 -17.70 1.44 -9.77
C THR A 85 -17.58 -0.01 -10.24
N HIS A 86 -16.57 -0.34 -11.07
CA HIS A 86 -16.44 -1.68 -11.64
C HIS A 86 -15.70 -2.65 -10.71
N ARG A 87 -14.85 -2.14 -9.81
CA ARG A 87 -14.13 -2.99 -8.88
C ARG A 87 -15.00 -3.44 -7.71
N GLU A 88 -15.88 -2.60 -7.18
CA GLU A 88 -16.83 -3.02 -6.14
C GLU A 88 -17.69 -4.21 -6.59
N LEU A 89 -17.86 -4.41 -7.90
CA LEU A 89 -18.61 -5.51 -8.49
C LEU A 89 -17.78 -6.79 -8.79
N LEU A 90 -16.45 -6.72 -8.72
CA LEU A 90 -15.54 -7.73 -9.30
C LEU A 90 -14.43 -8.21 -8.35
N VAL A 91 -14.61 -8.16 -7.04
CA VAL A 91 -13.62 -8.75 -6.11
C VAL A 91 -14.03 -10.18 -5.74
N PRO A 92 -13.65 -11.24 -6.49
CA PRO A 92 -13.56 -12.56 -5.90
C PRO A 92 -12.26 -12.59 -5.10
N GLU A 93 -12.26 -11.96 -3.93
CA GLU A 93 -11.24 -12.27 -2.94
C GLU A 93 -11.55 -13.69 -2.48
N ARG A 94 -10.77 -14.65 -3.02
CA ARG A 94 -10.76 -16.03 -2.49
C ARG A 94 -10.90 -15.94 -0.98
N PRO A 95 -11.89 -16.61 -0.37
CA PRO A 95 -11.90 -16.73 1.07
C PRO A 95 -10.53 -17.31 1.43
N MET A 96 -9.70 -16.52 2.10
CA MET A 96 -8.61 -17.12 2.86
C MET A 96 -9.30 -18.19 3.69
N GLU A 97 -8.89 -19.44 3.47
CA GLU A 97 -9.51 -20.59 4.13
C GLU A 97 -9.69 -20.25 5.60
N SER A 98 -10.94 -20.39 6.03
CA SER A 98 -11.56 -19.90 7.25
C SER A 98 -10.90 -20.44 8.52
N CYS A 99 -9.64 -20.11 8.75
CA CYS A 99 -8.89 -20.53 9.93
C CYS A 99 -8.99 -19.51 11.07
N GLY A 100 -9.75 -18.42 10.89
CA GLY A 100 -9.99 -17.41 11.93
C GLY A 100 -8.77 -16.58 12.32
N LYS A 101 -7.62 -16.75 11.64
CA LYS A 101 -6.35 -16.11 11.97
C LYS A 101 -5.73 -15.47 10.73
N LEU A 102 -5.48 -14.17 10.79
CA LEU A 102 -4.73 -13.44 9.77
C LEU A 102 -3.29 -13.24 10.27
N LYS A 103 -2.31 -13.72 9.52
CA LYS A 103 -0.88 -13.53 9.85
C LYS A 103 -0.26 -12.51 8.91
N ILE A 104 0.21 -11.42 9.49
CA ILE A 104 0.83 -10.31 8.77
C ILE A 104 2.31 -10.25 9.15
N LEU A 105 3.17 -10.16 8.15
CA LEU A 105 4.62 -9.96 8.32
C LEU A 105 5.00 -8.57 7.84
N PHE A 106 5.62 -7.78 8.71
CA PHE A 106 6.23 -6.51 8.39
C PHE A 106 7.72 -6.72 8.13
N LEU A 107 8.13 -6.43 6.91
CA LEU A 107 9.50 -6.57 6.45
C LEU A 107 10.11 -5.19 6.30
N TYR A 108 11.08 -4.90 7.16
CA TYR A 108 11.91 -3.72 7.04
C TYR A 108 13.26 -4.11 6.43
N HIS A 109 13.76 -3.26 5.55
CA HIS A 109 15.09 -3.43 5.00
C HIS A 109 16.08 -2.71 5.93
N GLU A 110 16.89 -3.44 6.70
CA GLU A 110 17.93 -2.87 7.58
C GLU A 110 19.36 -3.14 7.07
N LEU A 111 20.31 -2.27 7.45
CA LEU A 111 21.70 -2.26 6.97
C LEU A 111 22.64 -3.17 7.79
N ASP A 112 22.38 -3.33 9.09
CA ASP A 112 23.34 -3.99 9.96
C ASP A 112 22.89 -5.42 10.27
N ALA A 113 23.69 -6.38 9.77
CA ALA A 113 23.49 -7.81 9.98
C ALA A 113 23.52 -8.22 11.46
N GLU A 114 24.01 -7.35 12.35
CA GLU A 114 24.11 -7.59 13.79
C GLU A 114 22.78 -7.42 14.55
N ASN A 115 21.79 -6.73 13.95
CA ASN A 115 20.50 -6.42 14.59
C ASN A 115 19.30 -7.02 13.83
N ALA A 116 19.51 -8.14 13.12
CA ALA A 116 18.42 -8.88 12.49
C ALA A 116 17.56 -9.58 13.55
N GLU A 117 16.81 -8.78 14.29
CA GLU A 117 15.89 -9.25 15.32
C GLU A 117 14.50 -9.43 14.71
N ILE A 118 13.90 -10.58 14.98
CA ILE A 118 12.48 -10.79 14.76
C ILE A 118 11.80 -10.26 16.02
N TRP A 119 11.13 -9.12 15.87
CA TRP A 119 10.29 -8.58 16.93
C TRP A 119 8.92 -9.26 16.81
N ASP A 120 8.64 -10.17 17.74
CA ASP A 120 7.29 -10.70 17.95
C ASP A 120 6.53 -9.70 18.81
N ASP A 121 6.22 -8.55 18.22
CA ASP A 121 5.23 -7.64 18.79
C ASP A 121 3.87 -8.31 18.59
N VAL A 122 3.49 -9.16 19.56
CA VAL A 122 2.10 -9.63 19.69
C VAL A 122 1.29 -8.43 20.14
N PHE A 123 0.96 -7.59 19.18
CA PHE A 123 0.11 -6.45 19.39
C PHE A 123 -1.33 -6.94 19.30
N ASP A 124 -2.04 -6.98 20.43
CA ASP A 124 -3.48 -7.18 20.40
C ASP A 124 -4.13 -5.89 19.92
N MET A 125 -4.13 -5.68 18.59
CA MET A 125 -4.64 -4.44 17.97
C MET A 125 -6.10 -4.14 18.32
N PHE A 126 -6.86 -5.14 18.78
CA PHE A 126 -8.22 -4.94 19.26
C PHE A 126 -8.30 -4.19 20.58
N ASP A 127 -7.20 -4.13 21.36
CA ASP A 127 -7.14 -3.28 22.55
C ASP A 127 -6.99 -1.80 22.19
N GLU A 128 -6.27 -1.48 21.10
CA GLU A 128 -6.08 -0.09 20.64
C GLU A 128 -7.21 0.44 19.77
N THR A 129 -7.92 -0.45 19.06
CA THR A 129 -9.03 -0.09 18.16
C THR A 129 -10.22 -1.04 18.37
N PRO A 130 -10.95 -0.89 19.50
CA PRO A 130 -12.05 -1.80 19.84
C PRO A 130 -13.21 -1.79 18.84
N ASP A 131 -13.40 -0.66 18.15
CA ASP A 131 -14.36 -0.47 17.07
C ASP A 131 -14.05 -1.36 15.86
N LEU A 132 -12.77 -1.58 15.54
CA LEU A 132 -12.37 -2.51 14.47
C LEU A 132 -12.71 -3.96 14.80
N ARG A 133 -12.80 -4.32 16.09
CA ARG A 133 -13.27 -5.65 16.52
C ARG A 133 -14.70 -5.92 16.08
N TRP A 134 -15.56 -4.90 16.13
CA TRP A 134 -16.94 -5.02 15.67
C TRP A 134 -17.02 -5.26 14.17
N HIS A 135 -16.18 -4.55 13.40
CA HIS A 135 -16.13 -4.70 11.95
C HIS A 135 -15.49 -6.02 11.51
N LEU A 136 -14.38 -6.46 12.10
CA LEU A 136 -13.70 -7.72 11.72
C LEU A 136 -14.35 -8.99 12.33
N GLY A 137 -15.22 -8.80 13.33
CA GLY A 137 -15.56 -9.73 14.40
C GLY A 137 -16.43 -10.96 14.07
N LYS A 138 -16.64 -11.32 12.81
CA LYS A 138 -17.31 -12.61 12.48
C LYS A 138 -16.41 -13.62 11.78
N ARG A 139 -15.23 -13.20 11.29
CA ARG A 139 -14.39 -14.07 10.45
C ARG A 139 -12.91 -14.08 10.83
N ILE A 140 -12.38 -13.00 11.39
CA ILE A 140 -10.99 -12.93 11.86
C ILE A 140 -11.03 -12.72 13.39
N HIS A 141 -10.62 -13.75 14.12
CA HIS A 141 -10.66 -13.78 15.59
C HIS A 141 -9.29 -13.44 16.20
N GLN A 142 -8.23 -13.49 15.40
CA GLN A 142 -6.86 -13.19 15.83
C GLN A 142 -6.07 -12.59 14.67
N VAL A 143 -5.41 -11.46 14.89
CA VAL A 143 -4.41 -10.91 13.98
C VAL A 143 -3.05 -11.02 14.67
N ARG A 144 -2.06 -11.62 14.00
CA ARG A 144 -0.68 -11.65 14.49
C ARG A 144 0.18 -10.86 13.53
N ILE A 145 0.80 -9.80 14.05
CA ILE A 145 1.81 -9.03 13.34
C ILE A 145 3.17 -9.48 13.85
N ILE A 146 4.09 -9.73 12.94
CA ILE A 146 5.49 -9.96 13.27
C ILE A 146 6.31 -8.99 12.44
N SER A 147 7.31 -8.38 13.04
CA SER A 147 8.30 -7.57 12.33
C SER A 147 9.58 -8.36 12.14
N MET A 148 10.16 -8.26 10.95
CA MET A 148 11.37 -8.99 10.57
C MET A 148 12.25 -8.11 9.69
N ASN A 149 13.49 -7.91 10.11
CA ASN A 149 14.49 -7.19 9.34
C ASN A 149 15.15 -8.13 8.35
N ILE A 150 15.24 -7.77 7.07
CA ILE A 150 16.00 -8.55 6.07
C ILE A 150 17.42 -7.97 5.96
N PRO A 151 18.48 -8.72 6.34
CA PRO A 151 19.85 -8.22 6.30
C PRO A 151 20.32 -7.96 4.88
N SER A 152 21.06 -6.87 4.66
CA SER A 152 21.61 -6.52 3.34
C SER A 152 22.52 -7.61 2.75
N MET A 153 23.26 -8.34 3.59
CA MET A 153 24.13 -9.45 3.17
C MET A 153 23.40 -10.63 2.50
N VAL A 154 22.08 -10.76 2.72
CA VAL A 154 21.25 -11.76 2.02
C VAL A 154 21.15 -11.42 0.52
N PHE A 155 21.30 -10.15 0.16
CA PHE A 155 21.15 -9.68 -1.23
C PHE A 155 22.46 -9.69 -2.02
N GLU A 156 23.63 -9.61 -1.37
CA GLU A 156 24.95 -9.65 -2.03
C GLU A 156 25.20 -10.95 -2.82
N ASN A 157 24.54 -12.05 -2.44
CA ASN A 157 24.61 -13.33 -3.16
C ASN A 157 23.97 -13.29 -4.57
N ILE A 158 23.09 -12.32 -4.84
CA ILE A 158 22.36 -12.22 -6.11
C ILE A 158 23.17 -11.43 -7.15
N THR A 159 24.09 -10.56 -6.71
CA THR A 159 24.78 -9.61 -7.57
C THR A 159 26.27 -9.94 -7.81
N ASN A 160 26.92 -10.68 -6.92
CA ASN A 160 28.39 -10.84 -6.90
C ASN A 160 28.95 -12.23 -7.29
N GLU A 161 28.15 -13.17 -7.82
CA GLU A 161 28.67 -14.48 -8.25
C GLU A 161 29.79 -14.38 -9.31
N SER A 162 29.96 -13.24 -9.97
CA SER A 162 30.93 -13.05 -11.07
C SER A 162 32.35 -12.63 -10.65
N ASN A 163 32.60 -12.17 -9.41
CA ASN A 163 33.86 -11.48 -9.07
C ASN A 163 34.66 -12.02 -7.86
N MET A 164 34.31 -13.17 -7.28
CA MET A 164 35.05 -13.76 -6.15
C MET A 164 35.98 -14.91 -6.55
N THR A 165 37.05 -15.14 -5.78
CA THR A 165 37.95 -16.29 -5.94
C THR A 165 37.31 -17.59 -5.41
N TYR A 166 37.51 -18.71 -6.13
CA TYR A 166 36.85 -20.01 -5.88
C TYR A 166 36.86 -20.50 -4.42
N ALA A 167 37.92 -20.25 -3.65
CA ALA A 167 38.02 -20.69 -2.26
C ALA A 167 37.15 -19.85 -1.30
N ALA A 168 37.05 -18.53 -1.51
CA ALA A 168 36.21 -17.63 -0.72
C ALA A 168 34.71 -17.82 -1.05
N ILE A 169 34.40 -18.17 -2.30
CA ILE A 169 33.05 -18.53 -2.76
C ILE A 169 32.48 -19.68 -1.92
N SER A 170 33.22 -20.78 -1.73
CA SER A 170 32.65 -22.00 -1.13
C SER A 170 32.08 -21.80 0.29
N ARG A 171 32.76 -21.05 1.16
CA ARG A 171 32.34 -20.83 2.56
C ARG A 171 31.31 -19.71 2.71
N HIS A 172 31.49 -18.59 2.01
CA HIS A 172 30.51 -17.50 2.05
C HIS A 172 29.20 -17.88 1.36
N THR A 173 29.24 -18.49 0.17
CA THR A 173 28.02 -18.90 -0.55
C THR A 173 27.22 -19.94 0.24
N MET A 174 27.87 -20.85 0.97
CA MET A 174 27.18 -21.84 1.80
C MET A 174 26.51 -21.21 3.02
N GLN A 175 27.16 -20.26 3.69
CA GLN A 175 26.56 -19.52 4.81
C GLN A 175 25.40 -18.64 4.35
N VAL A 176 25.59 -17.87 3.27
CA VAL A 176 24.56 -16.96 2.76
C VAL A 176 23.36 -17.74 2.20
N LYS A 177 23.57 -18.86 1.49
CA LYS A 177 22.46 -19.72 1.03
C LYS A 177 21.67 -20.31 2.18
N THR A 178 22.34 -20.77 3.24
CA THR A 178 21.67 -21.29 4.45
C THR A 178 20.88 -20.19 5.16
N PHE A 179 21.42 -18.97 5.20
CA PHE A 179 20.73 -17.80 5.73
C PHE A 179 19.51 -17.42 4.89
N SER A 180 19.65 -17.34 3.56
CA SER A 180 18.55 -17.08 2.63
C SER A 180 17.40 -18.08 2.83
N GLU A 181 17.69 -19.39 2.83
CA GLU A 181 16.66 -20.42 3.00
C GLU A 181 15.99 -20.35 4.39
N PHE A 182 16.75 -20.01 5.44
CA PHE A 182 16.17 -19.75 6.77
C PHE A 182 15.13 -18.63 6.70
N TYR A 183 15.46 -17.48 6.10
CA TYR A 183 14.54 -16.34 5.98
C TYR A 183 13.32 -16.67 5.11
N LEU A 184 13.51 -17.35 3.98
CA LEU A 184 12.42 -17.76 3.10
C LEU A 184 11.45 -18.72 3.82
N SER A 185 11.97 -19.66 4.62
CA SER A 185 11.12 -20.59 5.41
C SER A 185 10.27 -19.88 6.47
N ARG A 186 10.75 -18.74 7.00
CA ARG A 186 10.02 -17.93 7.99
C ARG A 186 8.89 -17.12 7.37
N ILE A 187 8.93 -16.86 6.06
CA ILE A 187 7.88 -16.12 5.35
C ILE A 187 6.64 -17.00 5.09
N VAL A 188 6.85 -18.29 4.80
CA VAL A 188 5.80 -19.24 4.40
C VAL A 188 4.54 -19.24 5.30
N PRO A 189 4.63 -19.12 6.63
CA PRO A 189 3.45 -19.17 7.49
C PRO A 189 2.51 -17.98 7.37
N PHE A 190 2.96 -16.86 6.79
CA PHE A 190 2.20 -15.61 6.73
C PHE A 190 1.29 -15.56 5.51
N ASP A 191 0.25 -14.73 5.60
CA ASP A 191 -0.74 -14.58 4.53
C ASP A 191 -0.55 -13.24 3.80
N VAL A 192 -0.11 -12.22 4.54
CA VAL A 192 0.19 -10.88 4.02
C VAL A 192 1.60 -10.48 4.41
N LEU A 193 2.35 -9.95 3.44
CA LEU A 193 3.67 -9.38 3.66
C LEU A 193 3.64 -7.90 3.31
N PHE A 194 3.94 -7.03 4.27
CA PHE A 194 4.29 -5.64 4.00
C PHE A 194 5.79 -5.53 3.85
N TYR A 195 6.26 -5.03 2.72
CA TYR A 195 7.64 -4.66 2.53
C TYR A 195 7.77 -3.14 2.52
N PHE A 196 8.38 -2.59 3.56
CA PHE A 196 8.61 -1.16 3.69
C PHE A 196 9.86 -0.76 2.93
N VAL A 197 9.68 0.07 1.91
CA VAL A 197 10.70 0.51 0.98
C VAL A 197 11.57 1.58 1.62
N ASP A 198 12.88 1.32 1.60
CA ASP A 198 13.91 2.30 1.88
C ASP A 198 14.62 2.66 0.56
N TYR A 199 14.41 3.90 0.09
CA TYR A 199 15.00 4.40 -1.15
C TYR A 199 16.53 4.52 -1.10
N SER A 200 17.14 4.48 0.09
CA SER A 200 18.60 4.46 0.21
C SER A 200 19.22 3.10 -0.19
N LYS A 201 18.40 2.08 -0.47
CA LYS A 201 18.84 0.69 -0.69
C LYS A 201 18.34 0.12 -2.01
N SER A 202 18.93 -1.01 -2.42
CA SER A 202 18.47 -1.75 -3.61
C SER A 202 17.11 -2.42 -3.32
N VAL A 203 16.04 -1.73 -3.69
CA VAL A 203 14.67 -2.22 -3.55
C VAL A 203 14.43 -3.46 -4.40
N VAL A 204 14.99 -3.48 -5.61
CA VAL A 204 14.76 -4.54 -6.60
C VAL A 204 15.33 -5.88 -6.15
N ASP A 205 16.53 -5.90 -5.57
CA ASP A 205 17.15 -7.16 -5.13
C ASP A 205 16.41 -7.78 -3.95
N ALA A 206 15.92 -6.95 -3.02
CA ALA A 206 15.05 -7.41 -1.94
C ALA A 206 13.74 -8.01 -2.46
N LEU A 207 13.13 -7.37 -3.46
CA LEU A 207 11.91 -7.89 -4.09
C LEU A 207 12.15 -9.21 -4.84
N LYS A 208 13.28 -9.34 -5.55
CA LYS A 208 13.68 -10.61 -6.19
C LYS A 208 13.90 -11.73 -5.17
N PHE A 209 14.51 -11.41 -4.03
CA PHE A 209 14.66 -12.35 -2.93
C PHE A 209 13.29 -12.80 -2.39
N LEU A 210 12.41 -11.84 -2.05
CA LEU A 210 11.07 -12.14 -1.54
C LEU A 210 10.25 -12.98 -2.52
N ARG A 211 10.35 -12.68 -3.81
CA ARG A 211 9.65 -13.41 -4.87
C ARG A 211 9.91 -14.92 -4.83
N ARG A 212 11.06 -15.37 -4.32
CA ARG A 212 11.39 -16.81 -4.17
C ARG A 212 10.57 -17.52 -3.10
N ALA A 213 10.14 -16.82 -2.04
CA ALA A 213 9.29 -17.37 -0.98
C ALA A 213 7.79 -17.25 -1.27
N LEU A 214 7.41 -16.28 -2.09
CA LEU A 214 6.01 -15.97 -2.33
C LEU A 214 5.32 -17.03 -3.21
N THR A 215 4.11 -17.38 -2.80
CA THR A 215 3.19 -18.30 -3.48
C THR A 215 1.86 -17.59 -3.74
N PRO A 216 0.95 -18.13 -4.58
CA PRO A 216 -0.36 -17.51 -4.84
C PRO A 216 -1.27 -17.36 -3.60
N ARG A 217 -0.90 -17.97 -2.46
CA ARG A 217 -1.58 -17.76 -1.17
C ARG A 217 -1.27 -16.40 -0.56
N HIS A 218 -0.08 -15.87 -0.84
CA HIS A 218 0.42 -14.65 -0.23
C HIS A 218 -0.09 -13.40 -0.96
N THR A 219 -0.28 -12.33 -0.18
CA THR A 219 -0.43 -10.97 -0.70
C THR A 219 0.81 -10.15 -0.35
N LEU A 220 1.49 -9.62 -1.37
CA LEU A 220 2.65 -8.74 -1.20
C LEU A 220 2.20 -7.27 -1.26
N ILE A 221 2.49 -6.50 -0.22
CA ILE A 221 2.22 -5.07 -0.18
C ILE A 221 3.55 -4.33 -0.11
N ILE A 222 3.91 -3.64 -1.19
CA ILE A 222 5.14 -2.85 -1.29
C ILE A 222 4.80 -1.43 -0.85
N SER A 223 5.28 -1.04 0.32
CA SER A 223 4.87 0.19 1.00
C SER A 223 6.00 1.19 1.04
N VAL A 224 5.77 2.43 0.58
CA VAL A 224 6.63 3.57 0.88
C VAL A 224 6.07 4.28 2.11
N ILE A 225 6.96 4.73 2.99
CA ILE A 225 6.57 5.49 4.18
C ILE A 225 6.80 6.98 3.91
N ARG A 226 5.71 7.75 3.91
CA ARG A 226 5.70 9.22 3.86
C ARG A 226 5.92 9.81 5.25
N ASN A 227 6.76 10.82 5.34
CA ASN A 227 6.85 11.66 6.53
C ASN A 227 5.69 12.66 6.51
N SER A 228 4.87 12.69 7.56
CA SER A 228 3.74 13.62 7.67
C SER A 228 4.16 15.09 7.59
N LYS A 229 5.41 15.40 7.95
CA LYS A 229 6.01 16.74 7.86
C LYS A 229 6.46 17.11 6.45
N ASP A 230 6.59 16.13 5.55
CA ASP A 230 6.96 16.37 4.16
C ASP A 230 5.69 16.62 3.33
N SER A 231 5.41 17.91 3.08
CA SER A 231 4.28 18.35 2.26
C SER A 231 4.65 18.51 0.78
N THR A 232 5.89 18.18 0.38
CA THR A 232 6.37 18.47 -0.98
C THR A 232 5.79 17.51 -2.01
N LEU A 233 5.56 16.25 -1.62
CA LEU A 233 5.01 15.22 -2.48
C LEU A 233 3.66 14.72 -1.94
N MET A 234 2.68 14.71 -2.83
CA MET A 234 1.41 14.01 -2.60
C MET A 234 1.63 12.49 -2.68
N ASN A 235 0.71 11.67 -2.15
CA ASN A 235 0.82 10.20 -2.14
C ASN A 235 1.14 9.61 -3.53
N MET A 236 0.52 10.12 -4.59
CA MET A 236 0.81 9.69 -5.96
C MET A 236 2.22 10.01 -6.43
N GLY A 237 2.85 11.07 -5.93
CA GLY A 237 4.25 11.37 -6.20
C GLY A 237 5.17 10.29 -5.64
N TYR A 238 4.93 9.87 -4.40
CA TYR A 238 5.65 8.75 -3.77
C TYR A 238 5.45 7.43 -4.52
N LEU A 239 4.22 7.13 -4.92
CA LEU A 239 3.90 5.92 -5.68
C LEU A 239 4.55 5.93 -7.07
N ASN A 240 4.55 7.07 -7.76
CA ASN A 240 5.25 7.21 -9.04
C ASN A 240 6.76 6.99 -8.90
N ASN A 241 7.36 7.52 -7.84
CA ASN A 241 8.77 7.29 -7.54
C ASN A 241 9.06 5.82 -7.22
N LEU A 242 8.16 5.14 -6.49
CA LEU A 242 8.29 3.71 -6.27
C LEU A 242 8.21 2.95 -7.61
N ILE A 243 7.22 3.25 -8.44
CA ILE A 243 6.99 2.58 -9.72
C ILE A 243 8.16 2.77 -10.68
N SER A 244 8.79 3.94 -10.72
CA SER A 244 9.97 4.15 -11.58
C SER A 244 11.14 3.24 -11.20
N ILE A 245 11.22 2.81 -9.94
CA ILE A 245 12.25 1.88 -9.43
C ILE A 245 11.86 0.42 -9.67
N ILE A 246 10.61 0.05 -9.37
CA ILE A 246 10.19 -1.37 -9.36
C ILE A 246 9.38 -1.79 -10.59
N GLY A 247 9.12 -0.88 -11.53
CA GLY A 247 8.22 -1.11 -12.65
C GLY A 247 8.65 -2.26 -13.54
N GLU A 248 9.95 -2.47 -13.72
CA GLU A 248 10.47 -3.63 -14.45
C GLU A 248 10.18 -4.94 -13.71
N PHE A 249 10.43 -4.99 -12.40
CA PHE A 249 10.14 -6.14 -11.55
C PHE A 249 8.65 -6.48 -11.57
N ILE A 250 7.76 -5.48 -11.45
CA ILE A 250 6.31 -5.69 -11.58
C ILE A 250 5.97 -6.37 -12.92
N ASN A 251 6.51 -5.83 -14.01
CA ASN A 251 6.18 -6.28 -15.36
C ASN A 251 6.76 -7.66 -15.71
N ARG A 252 7.92 -8.02 -15.17
CA ARG A 252 8.62 -9.28 -15.46
C ARG A 252 8.30 -10.37 -14.44
N ASP A 253 8.42 -10.06 -13.15
CA ASP A 253 8.44 -11.06 -12.07
C ASP A 253 7.08 -11.24 -11.39
N LEU A 254 6.26 -10.18 -11.32
CA LEU A 254 4.94 -10.24 -10.67
C LEU A 254 3.79 -10.50 -11.65
N LYS A 255 3.84 -9.93 -12.86
CA LYS A 255 2.76 -10.02 -13.87
C LYS A 255 2.23 -11.43 -14.13
N ASN A 256 3.10 -12.44 -14.09
CA ASN A 256 2.74 -13.84 -14.38
C ASN A 256 2.71 -14.73 -13.13
N SER A 257 2.92 -14.16 -11.94
CA SER A 257 3.22 -14.93 -10.74
C SER A 257 1.99 -15.50 -10.01
N GLN A 258 0.77 -15.12 -10.41
CA GLN A 258 -0.47 -15.34 -9.64
C GLN A 258 -0.45 -14.79 -8.20
N ILE A 259 0.67 -14.19 -7.76
CA ILE A 259 0.80 -13.54 -6.47
C ILE A 259 0.01 -12.24 -6.54
N LYS A 260 -0.86 -12.02 -5.55
CA LYS A 260 -1.53 -10.74 -5.40
C LYS A 260 -0.54 -9.73 -4.87
N TRP A 261 -0.46 -8.56 -5.50
CA TRP A 261 0.42 -7.50 -5.04
C TRP A 261 -0.26 -6.13 -5.07
N ARG A 262 0.23 -5.23 -4.21
CA ARG A 262 -0.22 -3.84 -4.11
C ARG A 262 0.96 -2.93 -3.78
N LEU A 263 0.84 -1.67 -4.18
CA LEU A 263 1.70 -0.57 -3.75
C LEU A 263 0.93 0.26 -2.73
N TRP A 264 1.61 0.71 -1.69
CA TRP A 264 1.02 1.58 -0.66
C TRP A 264 1.96 2.75 -0.38
N CYS A 265 1.42 3.95 -0.21
CA CYS A 265 2.06 5.12 0.36
C CYS A 265 1.42 5.36 1.73
N MET A 266 2.13 5.00 2.78
CA MET A 266 1.65 5.02 4.16
C MET A 266 2.22 6.23 4.89
N GLU A 267 1.40 6.91 5.68
CA GLU A 267 1.87 8.01 6.51
C GLU A 267 2.40 7.50 7.85
N ARG A 268 3.44 8.16 8.38
CA ARG A 268 3.85 7.98 9.77
C ARG A 268 2.89 8.68 10.71
N ASP A 269 2.53 8.03 11.80
CA ASP A 269 1.84 8.66 12.93
C ASP A 269 2.73 9.70 13.61
N SER A 270 2.19 10.37 14.64
CA SER A 270 2.93 11.35 15.44
C SER A 270 4.15 10.77 16.16
N ASN A 271 4.20 9.45 16.33
CA ASN A 271 5.29 8.72 16.99
C ASN A 271 6.33 8.19 15.99
N GLY A 272 6.17 8.51 14.69
CA GLY A 272 7.07 8.06 13.63
C GLY A 272 6.87 6.60 13.20
N ARG A 273 5.81 5.93 13.68
CA ARG A 273 5.44 4.56 13.31
C ARG A 273 4.53 4.55 12.09
N PRO A 274 4.52 3.49 11.27
CA PRO A 274 3.54 3.38 10.19
C PRO A 274 2.11 3.41 10.75
N ASN A 275 1.19 4.09 10.06
CA ASN A 275 -0.21 4.17 10.49
C ASN A 275 -0.93 2.81 10.32
N PHE A 276 -0.77 1.92 11.30
CA PHE A 276 -1.35 0.58 11.29
C PHE A 276 -2.88 0.58 11.29
N ARG A 277 -3.50 1.63 11.85
CA ARG A 277 -4.96 1.78 11.82
C ARG A 277 -5.49 1.83 10.39
N GLU A 278 -4.87 2.62 9.52
CA GLU A 278 -5.24 2.71 8.09
C GLU A 278 -5.17 1.34 7.41
N ILE A 279 -4.15 0.54 7.74
CA ILE A 279 -3.99 -0.82 7.22
C ILE A 279 -5.17 -1.71 7.59
N LEU A 280 -5.56 -1.70 8.86
CA LEU A 280 -6.62 -2.56 9.38
C LEU A 280 -8.00 -2.12 8.91
N GLU A 281 -8.27 -0.82 8.91
CA GLU A 281 -9.50 -0.26 8.37
C GLU A 281 -9.68 -0.73 6.92
N TRP A 282 -8.62 -0.64 6.13
CA TRP A 282 -8.60 -1.14 4.77
C TRP A 282 -8.87 -2.66 4.69
N PHE A 283 -8.21 -3.49 5.51
CA PHE A 283 -8.49 -4.93 5.58
C PHE A 283 -9.95 -5.21 5.95
N SER A 284 -10.49 -4.50 6.95
CA SER A 284 -11.85 -4.71 7.46
C SER A 284 -12.91 -4.37 6.42
N ALA A 285 -12.76 -3.25 5.71
CA ALA A 285 -13.70 -2.81 4.69
C ALA A 285 -13.78 -3.79 3.51
N ARG A 286 -12.66 -4.42 3.17
CA ARG A 286 -12.59 -5.39 2.07
C ARG A 286 -13.03 -6.79 2.47
N TRP A 287 -12.69 -7.22 3.67
CA TRP A 287 -13.01 -8.56 4.13
C TRP A 287 -14.52 -8.79 4.36
N ASN A 288 -15.24 -7.72 4.72
CA ASN A 288 -16.67 -7.78 5.00
C ASN A 288 -17.57 -7.74 3.76
N ASN A 289 -17.02 -7.38 2.59
CA ASN A 289 -17.79 -7.26 1.35
C ASN A 289 -17.86 -8.57 0.53
N ASN A 290 -17.43 -9.69 1.13
CA ASN A 290 -17.64 -11.07 0.65
C ASN A 290 -18.39 -11.88 1.70
#